data_AF-A0A961ZWZ0-F1
#
_entry.id   AF-A0A961ZWZ0-F1
#
_cell.length_a   1.000
_cell.length_b   1.000
_cell.length_c   1.000
_cell.angle_alpha   90.00
_cell.angle_beta   90.00
_cell.angle_gamma   90.00
#
_symmetry.space_group_name_H-M   'P 1'
#
loop_
_entity.id
_entity.type
_entity.pdbx_description
1 polymer ?
#
loop_
_entity_poly.entity_id
_entity_poly.type
_entity_poly.pdbx_seq_one_letter_code
_entity_poly.pdbx_strand_id
1 'polypeptide(L)'
;MWGDLFLGTTKSDNGLGGGRDADIVNGGKGDDTLFGSLDWDVLDGGVGVDKLTYEELGVRLTIDLENTENLSTFVARVIKDRLGTDNVFSIEKIVWLGSGRHCRFRRHYRQCPYVQTTY
;
A
#
# COMPACT_ATOMS: atom_id res chain seq x y z
N MET A 1 -3.32 -8.53 -18.71
CA MET A 1 -4.57 -8.25 -19.46
C MET A 1 -4.82 -6.75 -19.27
N TRP A 2 -6.02 -6.19 -19.50
CA TRP A 2 -6.27 -4.79 -19.08
C TRP A 2 -6.56 -4.82 -17.58
N GLY A 3 -6.08 -3.83 -16.83
CA GLY A 3 -6.35 -3.71 -15.40
C GLY A 3 -7.82 -3.45 -15.09
N ASP A 4 -8.22 -3.80 -13.87
CA ASP A 4 -9.58 -3.69 -13.36
C ASP A 4 -9.73 -2.51 -12.38
N LEU A 5 -10.99 -2.16 -12.08
CA LEU A 5 -11.35 -1.14 -11.08
C LEU A 5 -12.13 -1.81 -9.94
N PHE A 6 -11.59 -1.71 -8.72
CA PHE A 6 -12.19 -2.21 -7.49
C PHE A 6 -12.56 -1.04 -6.58
N LEU A 7 -13.82 -1.01 -6.17
CA LEU A 7 -14.36 0.02 -5.29
C LEU A 7 -14.94 -0.64 -4.05
N GLY A 8 -14.46 -0.21 -2.89
CA GLY A 8 -15.04 -0.53 -1.60
C GLY A 8 -16.30 0.28 -1.33
N THR A 9 -16.76 0.21 -0.09
CA THR A 9 -18.08 0.67 0.32
C THR A 9 -17.99 1.90 1.22
N THR A 10 -19.06 2.17 1.98
CA THR A 10 -19.04 3.21 3.01
C THR A 10 -18.76 2.65 4.40
N LYS A 11 -18.38 1.37 4.49
CA LYS A 11 -18.07 0.62 5.72
C LYS A 11 -16.72 -0.07 5.53
N SER A 12 -16.11 -0.47 6.64
CA SER A 12 -14.89 -1.27 6.65
C SER A 12 -14.98 -2.53 5.77
N ASP A 13 -14.12 -2.59 4.78
CA ASP A 13 -13.91 -3.70 3.87
C ASP A 13 -12.61 -4.44 4.23
N ASN A 14 -12.71 -5.75 4.42
CA ASN A 14 -11.57 -6.60 4.77
C ASN A 14 -11.33 -7.60 3.63
N GLY A 15 -10.45 -7.29 2.68
CA GLY A 15 -10.24 -8.17 1.52
C GLY A 15 -10.17 -7.52 0.15
N LEU A 16 -10.03 -6.20 0.06
CA LEU A 16 -10.13 -5.52 -1.22
C LEU A 16 -8.78 -5.57 -1.97
N GLY A 17 -8.70 -6.22 -3.13
CA GLY A 17 -7.47 -6.36 -3.90
C GLY A 17 -7.71 -6.58 -5.40
N GLY A 18 -6.75 -6.11 -6.21
CA GLY A 18 -6.87 -5.99 -7.67
C GLY A 18 -6.78 -7.30 -8.45
N GLY A 19 -5.87 -8.19 -8.06
CA GLY A 19 -5.62 -9.42 -8.81
C GLY A 19 -4.15 -9.58 -9.20
N ARG A 20 -3.85 -9.75 -10.49
CA ARG A 20 -2.47 -9.94 -10.97
C ARG A 20 -2.06 -8.95 -12.04
N ASP A 21 -3.00 -8.14 -12.51
CA ASP A 21 -2.79 -7.15 -13.55
C ASP A 21 -2.63 -5.76 -12.89
N ALA A 22 -2.46 -4.71 -13.68
CA ALA A 22 -2.27 -3.35 -13.16
C ALA A 22 -3.61 -2.71 -12.75
N ASP A 23 -3.99 -2.79 -11.49
CA ASP A 23 -5.36 -2.50 -11.03
C ASP A 23 -5.51 -1.14 -10.33
N ILE A 24 -6.73 -0.63 -10.27
CA ILE A 24 -7.09 0.53 -9.42
C ILE A 24 -7.99 0.03 -8.30
N VAL A 25 -7.59 0.25 -7.06
CA VAL A 25 -8.32 -0.16 -5.86
C VAL A 25 -8.57 1.06 -4.98
N ASN A 26 -9.83 1.29 -4.59
CA ASN A 26 -10.22 2.34 -3.66
C ASN A 26 -11.06 1.76 -2.51
N GLY A 27 -10.63 1.91 -1.25
CA GLY A 27 -11.32 1.41 -0.06
C GLY A 27 -12.65 2.11 0.24
N GLY A 28 -12.72 3.41 -0.05
CA GLY A 28 -13.94 4.19 0.13
C GLY A 28 -13.99 4.84 1.50
N LYS A 29 -14.96 4.48 2.34
CA LYS A 29 -15.01 4.97 3.74
C LYS A 29 -15.00 3.80 4.71
N GLY A 30 -14.41 4.02 5.87
CA GLY A 30 -14.28 3.01 6.92
C GLY A 30 -12.82 2.67 7.11
N ASP A 31 -12.55 1.82 8.10
CA ASP A 31 -11.19 1.31 8.30
C ASP A 31 -11.01 0.05 7.45
N ASP A 32 -10.32 0.19 6.32
CA ASP A 32 -10.24 -0.85 5.29
C ASP A 32 -8.93 -1.64 5.36
N THR A 33 -9.00 -2.91 4.95
CA THR A 33 -7.81 -3.74 4.67
C THR A 33 -7.74 -4.03 3.18
N LEU A 34 -6.78 -3.40 2.51
CA LEU A 34 -6.43 -3.60 1.12
C LEU A 34 -5.34 -4.67 0.99
N PHE A 35 -5.45 -5.51 -0.03
CA PHE A 35 -4.48 -6.52 -0.40
C PHE A 35 -3.74 -6.08 -1.64
N GLY A 36 -2.43 -5.88 -1.51
CA GLY A 36 -1.58 -5.53 -2.62
C GLY A 36 -1.26 -6.72 -3.51
N SER A 37 -1.31 -6.51 -4.82
CA SER A 37 -1.22 -7.54 -5.86
C SER A 37 0.11 -7.50 -6.62
N LEU A 38 0.22 -8.31 -7.67
CA LEU A 38 1.31 -8.19 -8.64
C LEU A 38 1.08 -6.99 -9.57
N ASP A 39 2.12 -6.62 -10.32
CA ASP A 39 2.11 -5.57 -11.34
C ASP A 39 2.03 -4.14 -10.76
N TRP A 40 1.69 -3.15 -11.58
CA TRP A 40 1.60 -1.73 -11.19
C TRP A 40 0.18 -1.34 -10.77
N ASP A 41 -0.06 -1.26 -9.47
CA ASP A 41 -1.37 -0.91 -8.92
C ASP A 41 -1.45 0.57 -8.48
N VAL A 42 -2.68 1.09 -8.47
CA VAL A 42 -3.05 2.32 -7.77
C VAL A 42 -3.96 1.93 -6.60
N LEU A 43 -3.49 2.13 -5.38
CA LEU A 43 -4.16 1.69 -4.16
C LEU A 43 -4.48 2.91 -3.29
N ASP A 44 -5.75 3.17 -3.03
CA ASP A 44 -6.21 4.29 -2.20
C ASP A 44 -7.06 3.76 -1.04
N GLY A 45 -6.67 4.03 0.21
CA GLY A 45 -7.47 3.65 1.38
C GLY A 45 -8.79 4.41 1.45
N GLY A 46 -8.80 5.67 1.01
CA GLY A 46 -9.96 6.55 1.17
C GLY A 46 -10.02 7.20 2.56
N VAL A 47 -11.20 7.23 3.17
CA VAL A 47 -11.44 7.89 4.45
C VAL A 47 -11.54 6.87 5.57
N GLY A 48 -10.57 6.87 6.47
CA GLY A 48 -10.58 6.04 7.66
C GLY A 48 -9.18 5.80 8.18
N VAL A 49 -8.97 4.70 8.89
CA VAL A 49 -7.65 4.17 9.22
C VAL A 49 -7.44 2.88 8.44
N ASP A 50 -6.68 2.98 7.37
CA ASP A 50 -6.57 1.95 6.36
C ASP A 50 -5.25 1.20 6.44
N LYS A 51 -5.31 -0.09 6.10
CA LYS A 51 -4.20 -1.02 6.14
C LYS A 51 -4.00 -1.67 4.79
N LEU A 52 -2.81 -1.55 4.23
CA LEU A 52 -2.37 -2.28 3.05
C LEU A 52 -1.47 -3.45 3.46
N THR A 53 -1.80 -4.67 3.03
CA THR A 53 -0.98 -5.86 3.28
C THR A 53 -0.47 -6.48 1.97
N TYR A 54 0.80 -6.88 1.99
CA TYR A 54 1.48 -7.65 0.95
C TYR A 54 2.03 -8.97 1.50
N GLU A 55 1.57 -9.40 2.67
CA GLU A 55 2.05 -10.63 3.32
C GLU A 55 1.93 -11.85 2.40
N GLU A 56 0.90 -11.91 1.57
CA GLU A 56 0.67 -13.02 0.64
C GLU A 56 1.65 -13.09 -0.53
N LEU A 57 2.32 -11.98 -0.88
CA LEU A 57 3.30 -11.98 -1.98
C LEU A 57 4.63 -12.64 -1.60
N GLY A 58 4.96 -12.70 -0.29
CA GLY A 58 6.21 -13.30 0.19
C GLY A 58 7.49 -12.66 -0.37
N VAL A 59 7.41 -11.42 -0.87
CA VAL A 59 8.54 -10.71 -1.49
C VAL A 59 9.08 -9.60 -0.60
N ARG A 60 10.33 -9.20 -0.89
CA ARG A 60 10.94 -8.02 -0.29
C ARG A 60 10.29 -6.77 -0.90
N LEU A 61 9.79 -5.90 -0.04
CA LEU A 61 9.34 -4.58 -0.44
C LEU A 61 10.41 -3.52 -0.24
N THR A 62 10.41 -2.51 -1.11
CA THR A 62 11.04 -1.22 -0.85
C THR A 62 9.97 -0.16 -0.89
N ILE A 63 9.88 0.68 0.14
CA ILE A 63 8.89 1.74 0.23
C ILE A 63 9.62 3.08 0.00
N ASP A 64 9.25 3.80 -1.05
CA ASP A 64 9.70 5.18 -1.28
C ASP A 64 8.60 6.13 -0.79
N LEU A 65 8.91 6.96 0.20
CA LEU A 65 7.94 7.92 0.72
C LEU A 65 8.05 9.22 -0.07
N GLU A 66 7.03 9.53 -0.86
CA GLU A 66 6.98 10.72 -1.68
C GLU A 66 6.05 11.76 -1.02
N ASN A 67 6.62 12.91 -0.65
CA ASN A 67 5.90 14.11 -0.17
C ASN A 67 5.20 14.00 1.21
N THR A 68 5.96 14.28 2.28
CA THR A 68 5.52 14.12 3.68
C THR A 68 5.32 15.44 4.43
N GLU A 69 5.25 16.59 3.74
CA GLU A 69 5.10 17.87 4.44
C GLU A 69 3.67 18.09 4.99
N ASN A 70 2.68 17.32 4.52
CA ASN A 70 1.33 17.31 5.05
C ASN A 70 0.88 15.86 5.30
N LEU A 71 0.88 15.45 6.57
CA LEU A 71 0.54 14.11 7.07
C LEU A 71 -0.94 13.68 6.83
N SER A 72 -1.68 14.38 5.97
CA SER A 72 -3.10 14.10 5.68
C SER A 72 -3.33 13.26 4.42
N THR A 73 -2.29 13.01 3.63
CA THR A 73 -2.36 12.19 2.41
C THR A 73 -1.00 11.54 2.24
N PHE A 74 -0.85 10.34 2.80
CA PHE A 74 0.35 9.54 2.63
C PHE A 74 0.43 9.08 1.17
N VAL A 75 1.42 9.57 0.41
CA VAL A 75 1.75 9.03 -0.90
C VAL A 75 3.04 8.21 -0.76
N ALA A 76 2.93 6.92 -0.97
CA ALA A 76 4.09 6.03 -0.99
C ALA A 76 4.13 5.24 -2.28
N ARG A 77 5.34 4.92 -2.72
CA ARG A 77 5.56 3.94 -3.76
C ARG A 77 6.03 2.64 -3.14
N VAL A 78 5.30 1.56 -3.39
CA VAL A 78 5.67 0.22 -2.91
C VAL A 78 6.28 -0.56 -4.06
N ILE A 79 7.59 -0.77 -4.00
CA ILE A 79 8.36 -1.46 -5.02
C ILE A 79 8.49 -2.93 -4.63
N LYS A 80 7.92 -3.83 -5.45
CA LYS A 80 7.78 -5.27 -5.19
C LYS A 80 8.86 -6.10 -5.90
N ASP A 81 10.13 -5.74 -5.70
CA ASP A 81 11.28 -6.30 -6.43
C ASP A 81 11.06 -6.32 -7.96
N ARG A 82 10.82 -7.51 -8.56
CA ARG A 82 10.55 -7.68 -10.00
C ARG A 82 9.07 -7.77 -10.37
N LEU A 83 8.18 -7.56 -9.40
CA LEU A 83 6.74 -7.76 -9.55
C LEU A 83 5.96 -6.44 -9.74
N GLY A 84 6.64 -5.34 -10.07
CA GLY A 84 5.99 -4.04 -10.29
C GLY A 84 6.13 -3.07 -9.14
N THR A 85 5.44 -1.92 -9.26
CA THR A 85 5.49 -0.83 -8.27
C THR A 85 4.12 -0.21 -8.12
N ASP A 86 3.66 -0.07 -6.89
CA ASP A 86 2.35 0.50 -6.61
C ASP A 86 2.48 1.96 -6.22
N ASN A 87 1.49 2.73 -6.61
CA ASN A 87 1.25 4.06 -6.07
C ASN A 87 0.16 3.94 -4.99
N VAL A 88 0.52 4.27 -3.75
CA VAL A 88 -0.32 4.08 -2.57
C VAL A 88 -0.69 5.43 -1.99
N PHE A 89 -1.98 5.62 -1.72
CA PHE A 89 -2.60 6.84 -1.23
C PHE A 89 -3.44 6.55 0.00
N SER A 90 -3.50 7.50 0.94
CA SER A 90 -4.42 7.45 2.10
C SER A 90 -4.34 6.13 2.88
N ILE A 91 -3.12 5.59 3.06
CA ILE A 91 -2.87 4.38 3.85
C ILE A 91 -2.06 4.72 5.09
N GLU A 92 -2.58 4.37 6.27
CA GLU A 92 -1.94 4.60 7.56
C GLU A 92 -1.06 3.43 8.00
N LYS A 93 -1.17 2.26 7.37
CA LYS A 93 -0.38 1.08 7.75
C LYS A 93 -0.05 0.19 6.56
N ILE A 94 1.22 -0.14 6.37
CA ILE A 94 1.69 -1.13 5.38
C ILE A 94 2.36 -2.32 6.09
N VAL A 95 1.96 -3.54 5.73
CA VAL A 95 2.46 -4.80 6.32
C VAL A 95 2.96 -5.76 5.24
N TRP A 96 4.08 -6.45 5.48
CA TRP A 96 4.58 -7.53 4.61
C TRP A 96 5.52 -8.49 5.35
N LEU A 97 5.72 -9.68 4.76
CA LEU A 97 6.65 -10.70 5.21
C LEU A 97 8.04 -10.44 4.59
N GLY A 98 8.93 -9.74 5.28
CA GLY A 98 10.29 -9.52 4.78
C GLY A 98 11.26 -8.93 5.80
N SER A 99 12.47 -9.51 5.88
CA SER A 99 13.55 -9.01 6.75
C SER A 99 14.34 -7.89 6.06
N GLY A 100 14.08 -6.62 6.40
CA GLY A 100 14.93 -5.51 5.95
C GLY A 100 14.32 -4.11 6.15
N ARG A 101 15.13 -3.15 6.61
CA ARG A 101 14.75 -1.73 6.70
C ARG A 101 14.81 -1.10 5.30
N HIS A 102 13.69 -1.08 4.59
CA HIS A 102 13.67 -0.68 3.17
C HIS A 102 12.77 0.53 2.90
N CYS A 103 12.72 1.50 3.81
CA CYS A 103 12.20 2.82 3.43
C CYS A 103 13.32 3.68 2.90
N ARG A 104 13.15 4.21 1.69
CA ARG A 104 13.99 5.28 1.16
C ARG A 104 13.33 6.60 1.53
N PHE A 105 14.06 7.45 2.24
CA PHE A 105 13.58 8.78 2.64
C PHE A 105 14.28 9.82 1.78
N ARG A 106 13.53 10.79 1.27
CA ARG A 106 14.14 11.89 0.52
C ARG A 106 14.67 13.06 1.35
N ARG A 107 14.36 13.21 2.66
CA ARG A 107 15.12 14.12 3.57
C ARG A 107 14.80 14.13 5.08
N HIS A 108 13.69 13.57 5.61
CA HIS A 108 13.27 13.90 6.99
C HIS A 108 12.94 12.76 7.98
N TYR A 109 12.92 11.49 7.59
CA TYR A 109 12.60 10.38 8.52
C TYR A 109 13.80 9.47 8.79
N ARG A 110 14.02 9.12 10.06
CA ARG A 110 15.10 8.20 10.52
C ARG A 110 14.62 6.75 10.70
N GLN A 111 13.33 6.52 10.57
CA GLN A 111 12.66 5.22 10.71
C GLN A 111 11.42 5.22 9.82
N CYS A 112 10.97 4.07 9.33
CA CYS A 112 9.72 3.95 8.58
C CYS A 112 8.57 4.16 9.56
N PRO A 113 7.90 5.33 9.61
CA PRO A 113 6.64 5.34 10.32
C PRO A 113 5.66 4.46 9.51
N TYR A 114 4.78 3.72 10.18
CA TYR A 114 3.67 2.99 9.54
C TYR A 114 4.00 1.67 8.82
N VAL A 115 5.22 1.16 9.00
CA VAL A 115 5.69 -0.11 8.42
C VAL A 115 5.85 -1.17 9.49
N GLN A 116 5.22 -2.32 9.32
CA GLN A 116 5.42 -3.48 10.20
C GLN A 116 5.84 -4.70 9.40
N THR A 117 7.00 -5.27 9.75
CA THR A 117 7.41 -6.61 9.31
C THR A 117 6.86 -7.60 10.33
N THR A 118 6.05 -8.55 9.89
CA THR A 118 5.70 -9.72 10.70
C THR A 118 6.89 -10.68 10.71
N TYR A 119 7.28 -11.14 11.91
CA TYR A 119 8.43 -12.03 12.16
C TYR A 119 8.01 -13.49 12.09
#